data_AF-A0A432FIY5-F1
#
_entry.id   AF-A0A432FIY5-F1
#
_cell.length_a   1.000
_cell.length_b   1.000
_cell.length_c   1.000
_cell.angle_alpha   90.00
_cell.angle_beta   90.00
_cell.angle_gamma   90.00
#
_symmetry.space_group_name_H-M   'P 1'
#
loop_
_entity.id
_entity.type
_entity.pdbx_description
1 polymer ?
#
loop_
_entity_poly.entity_id
_entity_poly.type
_entity_poly.pdbx_seq_one_letter_code
_entity_poly.pdbx_strand_id
1 'polypeptide(L)' 'MEARKRPLPPRFKVQISALEADLAFCDALITFVGQIPETVYQRAEIRVYKTLEAELRSRLETARQEARERSRKLIA' A
#
# COMPACT_ATOMS: atom_id res chain seq x y z
N MET A 1 0.39 -24.18 22.27
CA MET A 1 -0.88 -23.97 21.56
C MET A 1 -0.61 -22.97 20.44
N GLU A 2 -0.57 -23.41 19.19
CA GLU A 2 -0.45 -22.50 18.04
C GLU A 2 -1.73 -21.67 17.96
N ALA A 3 -1.61 -20.36 18.11
CA ALA A 3 -2.71 -19.43 17.86
C ALA A 3 -3.11 -19.58 16.39
N ARG A 4 -4.19 -20.32 16.12
CA ARG A 4 -4.78 -20.45 14.78
C ARG A 4 -5.18 -19.04 14.33
N LYS A 5 -4.29 -18.38 13.56
CA LYS A 5 -4.58 -17.11 12.90
C LYS A 5 -5.75 -17.37 11.96
N ARG A 6 -6.96 -16.96 12.34
CA ARG A 6 -8.11 -17.01 11.43
C ARG A 6 -7.75 -16.18 10.19
N PRO A 7 -7.96 -16.73 8.98
CA PRO A 7 -7.64 -16.01 7.76
C PRO A 7 -8.50 -14.75 7.68
N LEU A 8 -7.88 -13.63 7.26
CA LEU A 8 -8.59 -12.39 6.99
C LEU A 8 -9.73 -12.62 5.98
N PRO A 9 -10.89 -11.95 6.13
CA PRO A 9 -11.97 -12.05 5.16
C PRO A 9 -11.46 -11.70 3.75
N PRO A 10 -11.92 -12.39 2.68
CA PRO A 10 -11.40 -12.21 1.32
C PRO A 10 -11.36 -10.76 0.84
N ARG A 11 -12.37 -9.95 1.18
CA ARG A 11 -12.42 -8.52 0.83
C ARG A 11 -11.22 -7.72 1.31
N PHE A 12 -10.73 -8.00 2.53
CA PHE A 12 -9.58 -7.27 3.10
C PHE A 12 -8.29 -7.72 2.45
N LYS A 13 -8.16 -9.02 2.12
CA LYS A 13 -7.01 -9.53 1.38
C LYS A 13 -6.92 -8.89 0.00
N VAL A 14 -8.03 -8.86 -0.74
CA VAL A 14 -8.09 -8.23 -2.08
C VAL A 14 -7.73 -6.75 -2.01
N GLN A 15 -8.31 -6.01 -1.05
CA GLN A 15 -8.01 -4.58 -0.88
C GLN A 15 -6.54 -4.32 -0.54
N ILE A 16 -5.97 -5.09 0.39
CA ILE A 16 -4.56 -4.98 0.78
C ILE A 16 -3.65 -5.30 -0.41
N SER A 17 -3.91 -6.40 -1.12
CA SER A 17 -3.10 -6.78 -2.29
C SER A 17 -3.20 -5.78 -3.44
N ALA A 18 -4.35 -5.16 -3.66
CA ALA A 18 -4.49 -4.08 -4.64
C ALA A 18 -3.62 -2.87 -4.26
N LEU A 19 -3.67 -2.43 -3.00
CA LEU A 19 -2.83 -1.31 -2.52
C LEU A 19 -1.33 -1.64 -2.59
N GLU A 20 -0.95 -2.88 -2.31
CA GLU A 20 0.44 -3.34 -2.45
C GLU A 20 0.91 -3.34 -3.91
N ALA A 21 0.04 -3.74 -4.85
CA ALA A 21 0.34 -3.68 -6.28
C ALA A 21 0.47 -2.23 -6.78
N ASP A 22 -0.42 -1.34 -6.35
CA ASP A 22 -0.36 0.09 -6.70
C ASP A 22 0.90 0.76 -6.17
N LEU A 23 1.34 0.39 -4.95
CA LEU A 23 2.61 0.87 -4.38
C LEU A 23 3.81 0.39 -5.18
N ALA A 24 3.85 -0.90 -5.55
CA ALA A 24 4.93 -1.45 -6.36
C ALA A 24 4.99 -0.77 -7.74
N PHE A 25 3.83 -0.44 -8.32
CA PHE A 25 3.76 0.32 -9.56
C PHE A 25 4.32 1.74 -9.42
N CYS A 26 3.97 2.46 -8.34
CA CYS A 26 4.52 3.80 -8.09
C CYS A 26 6.05 3.77 -7.93
N ASP A 27 6.58 2.80 -7.18
CA ASP A 27 8.02 2.63 -6.97
C ASP A 27 8.75 2.34 -8.30
N ALA A 28 8.15 1.49 -9.15
CA ALA A 28 8.68 1.20 -10.48
C ALA A 28 8.72 2.45 -11.37
N LEU A 29 7.68 3.30 -11.35
CA LEU A 29 7.67 4.55 -12.11
C LEU A 29 8.70 5.55 -11.62
N ILE A 30 8.84 5.71 -10.29
CA ILE A 30 9.88 6.58 -9.71
C ILE A 30 11.27 6.10 -10.11
N THR A 31 11.50 4.79 -10.07
CA THR A 31 12.77 4.17 -10.49
C THR A 31 13.01 4.36 -11.98
N PHE A 32 11.98 4.22 -12.81
CA PHE A 32 12.05 4.39 -14.27
C PHE A 32 12.41 5.82 -14.68
N VAL A 33 11.86 6.85 -14.02
CA VAL A 33 12.22 8.25 -14.27
C VAL A 33 13.69 8.53 -13.94
N GLY A 34 14.32 7.68 -13.11
CA GLY A 34 15.73 7.75 -12.76
C GLY A 34 16.02 8.59 -11.52
N GLN A 35 17.19 8.36 -10.90
CA GLN A 35 17.58 9.04 -9.65
C GLN A 35 17.85 10.53 -9.83
N ILE A 36 18.18 10.97 -11.05
CA ILE A 36 18.47 12.37 -11.38
C ILE A 36 17.51 12.80 -12.50
N PRO A 37 16.37 13.43 -12.18
CA PRO A 37 15.42 13.91 -13.18
C PRO A 37 16.00 15.11 -13.95
N GLU A 38 16.21 14.92 -15.25
CA GLU A 38 16.85 15.89 -16.15
C GLU A 38 15.93 17.08 -16.45
N THR A 39 14.62 16.83 -16.55
CA THR A 39 13.63 17.84 -16.94
C THR A 39 12.74 18.30 -15.78
N VAL A 40 12.15 19.49 -15.92
CA VAL A 40 11.12 20.00 -14.99
C VAL A 40 9.90 19.07 -14.95
N TYR A 41 9.57 18.45 -16.09
CA TYR A 41 8.48 17.49 -16.21
C TYR A 41 8.74 16.23 -15.37
N GLN A 42 9.91 15.61 -15.51
CA GLN A 42 10.30 14.44 -14.71
C GLN A 42 10.33 14.77 -13.21
N ARG A 43 10.77 15.98 -12.83
CA ARG A 43 10.69 16.43 -11.42
C ARG A 43 9.26 16.54 -10.92
N ALA A 44 8.33 17.02 -11.75
CA ALA A 44 6.91 17.08 -11.40
C ALA A 44 6.30 15.67 -11.29
N GLU A 45 6.63 14.79 -12.22
CA GLU A 45 6.21 13.39 -12.25
C GLU A 45 6.64 12.63 -10.99
N ILE A 46 7.93 12.73 -10.59
CA ILE A 46 8.42 12.14 -9.33
C ILE A 46 7.65 12.68 -8.12
N ARG A 47 7.37 13.99 -8.07
CA ARG A 47 6.58 14.57 -6.95
C ARG A 47 5.19 13.97 -6.89
N VAL A 48 4.51 13.84 -8.03
CA VAL A 48 3.18 13.23 -8.10
C VAL A 48 3.21 11.79 -7.60
N TYR A 49 4.14 10.97 -8.09
CA TYR A 49 4.23 9.57 -7.67
C TYR A 49 4.60 9.41 -6.20
N LYS A 50 5.48 10.25 -5.66
CA LYS A 50 5.80 10.24 -4.22
C LYS A 50 4.60 10.64 -3.36
N THR A 51 3.81 11.64 -3.78
CA THR A 51 2.58 12.01 -3.07
C THR A 51 1.57 10.89 -3.11
N LEU A 52 1.39 10.24 -4.27
CA LEU A 52 0.49 9.10 -4.41
C LEU A 52 0.95 7.91 -3.56
N GLU A 53 2.25 7.61 -3.57
CA GLU A 53 2.85 6.55 -2.75
C GLU A 53 2.57 6.77 -1.25
N ALA A 54 2.73 8.00 -0.75
CA ALA A 54 2.45 8.32 0.65
C ALA A 54 0.96 8.10 1.01
N GLU A 55 0.05 8.51 0.14
CA GLU A 55 -1.40 8.29 0.33
C GLU A 55 -1.75 6.79 0.31
N LEU A 56 -1.20 6.03 -0.64
CA LEU A 56 -1.39 4.59 -0.72
C LEU A 56 -0.84 3.86 0.51
N ARG A 57 0.33 4.27 1.03
CA ARG A 57 0.89 3.73 2.29
C ARG A 57 -0.02 4.00 3.48
N SER A 58 -0.58 5.21 3.58
CA SER A 58 -1.53 5.58 4.63
C SER A 58 -2.80 4.72 4.58
N ARG A 59 -3.36 4.52 3.37
CA ARG A 59 -4.52 3.66 3.16
C ARG A 59 -4.22 2.20 3.46
N LEU A 60 -3.04 1.71 3.09
CA LEU A 60 -2.61 0.35 3.39
C LEU A 60 -2.51 0.09 4.89
N GLU A 61 -1.94 1.03 5.66
CA GLU A 61 -1.87 0.88 7.12
C GLU A 61 -3.26 0.91 7.75
N THR A 62 -4.15 1.81 7.30
CA THR A 62 -5.55 1.84 7.73
C THR A 62 -6.25 0.50 7.43
N ALA A 63 -6.14 -0.02 6.21
CA ALA A 63 -6.74 -1.30 5.83
C ALA A 63 -6.19 -2.48 6.65
N ARG A 64 -4.89 -2.48 6.95
CA ARG A 64 -4.25 -3.49 7.82
C ARG A 64 -4.76 -3.38 9.26
N GLN A 65 -4.93 -2.17 9.77
CA GLN A 65 -5.45 -1.93 11.11
C GLN A 65 -6.92 -2.37 11.24
N GLU A 66 -7.78 -1.99 10.28
CA GLU A 66 -9.17 -2.44 10.22
C GLU A 66 -9.29 -3.97 10.16
N ALA A 67 -8.43 -4.61 9.36
CA ALA A 67 -8.38 -6.06 9.24
C ALA A 67 -7.99 -6.73 10.57
N ARG A 68 -7.02 -6.16 11.29
CA ARG A 68 -6.60 -6.64 12.64
C ARG A 68 -7.72 -6.46 13.66
N GLU A 69 -8.35 -5.31 13.71
CA GLU A 69 -9.43 -5.01 14.68
C GLU A 69 -10.62 -5.93 14.50
N ARG A 70 -11.06 -6.16 13.25
CA ARG A 70 -12.16 -7.09 12.98
C ARG A 70 -11.79 -8.53 13.28
N SER A 71 -10.53 -8.93 13.02
CA SER A 71 -10.05 -10.25 13.44
C SER A 71 -10.07 -10.42 14.96
N ARG A 72 -9.81 -9.37 15.74
CA ARG A 72 -9.87 -9.42 17.21
C ARG A 72 -11.32 -9.47 17.73
N LYS A 73 -12.24 -8.70 17.15
CA LYS A 73 -13.68 -8.73 17.49
C LYS A 73 -14.37 -10.07 17.18
N LEU A 74 -13.78 -10.91 16.33
CA LEU A 74 -14.26 -12.27 16.06
C LEU A 74 -13.77 -13.32 17.09
N ILE A 75 -12.88 -12.93 18.01
CA ILE A 75 -12.26 -13.79 19.04
C ILE A 75 -12.82 -13.47 20.44
N ALA A 76 -13.24 -12.22 20.68
CA ALA A 76 -13.99 -11.81 21.86
C ALA A 76 -15.48 -12.21 21.73
#